data_AF-A0A9P8CX91-F1
#
_entry.id   AF-A0A9P8CX91-F1
#
_cell.length_a   1.000
_cell.length_b   1.000
_cell.length_c   1.000
_cell.angle_alpha   90.00
_cell.angle_beta   90.00
_cell.angle_gamma   90.00
#
_symmetry.space_group_name_H-M   'P 1'
#
loop_
_entity.id
_entity.type
_entity.pdbx_description
1 polymer ?
#
loop_
_entity_poly.entity_id
_entity_poly.type
_entity_poly.pdbx_seq_one_letter_code
_entity_poly.pdbx_strand_id
1 'polypeptide(L)'
;YGSGSFSGKEYLDQVTLGSELVLRNQSIGVASTAKGFDNVDGILGLGPAELTKGTLSPDNGDTIPTVVNTMFTQNSIGAQVFGISFEPITSSNGTQMNGEISFGGVDSSKYTGEITYTPITSTSPASTFWGIDAYATYGTEAEPGTTILPSTAGIVDSGTTLLLLASDAYERFVTATGAVHDQTTGLLSLTPSQFDNLRPLLFHINGKAFEMTPNALIWPRSLNTLIGGRTDGIYLIVQDLKTLSGQGLDFILGQVFMERIYTVHDIAKKRMGFATTPHTHDTTN
;
A
#
# COMPACT_ATOMS: atom_id res chain seq x y z
N TYR A 1 8.19 6.14 11.66
CA TYR A 1 7.54 6.01 10.34
C TYR A 1 8.06 7.11 9.42
N GLY A 2 7.75 7.06 8.12
CA GLY A 2 8.18 8.12 7.18
C GLY A 2 7.62 9.50 7.53
N SER A 3 6.34 9.56 7.94
CA SER A 3 5.61 10.81 8.21
C SER A 3 5.28 11.05 9.69
N GLY A 4 5.70 10.17 10.60
CA GLY A 4 5.28 10.22 11.99
C GLY A 4 6.10 9.36 12.94
N SER A 5 5.83 9.48 14.23
CA SER A 5 6.46 8.71 15.30
C SER A 5 5.54 8.61 16.51
N PHE A 6 5.74 7.57 17.33
CA PHE A 6 5.17 7.50 18.67
C PHE A 6 6.19 6.90 19.62
N SER A 7 6.04 7.19 20.91
CA SER A 7 6.70 6.44 21.98
C SER A 7 5.82 6.42 23.22
N GLY A 8 5.95 5.36 24.02
CA GLY A 8 5.09 5.14 25.16
C GLY A 8 5.43 3.87 25.92
N LYS A 9 4.42 3.26 26.54
CA LYS A 9 4.57 2.03 27.32
C LYS A 9 3.86 0.88 26.63
N GLU A 10 4.49 -0.29 26.66
CA GLU A 10 3.90 -1.54 26.18
C GLU A 10 3.02 -2.17 27.28
N TYR A 11 1.86 -2.68 26.89
CA TYR A 11 0.91 -3.37 27.77
C TYR A 11 0.45 -4.68 27.12
N LEU A 12 -0.03 -5.60 27.95
CA LEU A 12 -0.80 -6.76 27.50
C LEU A 12 -2.26 -6.49 27.80
N ASP A 13 -3.12 -6.56 26.79
CA ASP A 13 -4.55 -6.36 26.96
C ASP A 13 -5.36 -7.28 26.03
N GLN A 14 -6.67 -7.27 26.18
CA GLN A 14 -7.58 -7.89 25.23
C GLN A 14 -7.81 -6.97 24.04
N VAL A 15 -7.55 -7.46 22.83
CA VAL A 15 -7.90 -6.77 21.58
C VAL A 15 -9.03 -7.54 20.90
N THR A 16 -10.08 -6.84 20.49
CA THR A 16 -11.22 -7.43 19.75
C THR A 16 -11.28 -6.82 18.35
N LEU A 17 -11.29 -7.67 17.33
CA LEU A 17 -11.40 -7.27 15.92
C LEU A 17 -12.67 -7.89 15.31
N GLY A 18 -13.60 -7.04 14.88
CA GLY A 18 -14.94 -7.49 14.49
C GLY A 18 -15.72 -8.08 15.67
N SER A 19 -16.67 -8.98 15.39
CA SER A 19 -17.52 -9.61 16.41
C SER A 19 -16.95 -10.89 17.03
N GLU A 20 -15.95 -11.52 16.40
CA GLU A 20 -15.56 -12.90 16.73
C GLU A 20 -14.07 -13.06 17.11
N LEU A 21 -13.19 -12.16 16.65
CA LEU A 21 -11.76 -12.29 16.90
C LEU A 21 -11.38 -11.60 18.21
N VAL A 22 -11.46 -12.35 19.31
CA VAL A 22 -11.03 -11.90 20.64
C VAL A 22 -9.63 -12.42 20.93
N LEU A 23 -8.64 -11.53 20.94
CA LEU A 23 -7.23 -11.82 21.19
C LEU A 23 -6.92 -11.49 22.65
N ARG A 24 -6.62 -12.51 23.44
CA ARG A 24 -6.23 -12.32 24.85
C ARG A 24 -4.74 -12.02 24.98
N ASN A 25 -4.36 -11.13 25.89
CA ASN A 25 -2.96 -10.77 26.15
C ASN A 25 -2.21 -10.36 24.87
N GLN A 26 -2.86 -9.62 23.98
CA GLN A 26 -2.19 -9.02 22.84
C GLN A 26 -1.30 -7.88 23.36
N SER A 27 -0.03 -7.89 22.97
CA SER A 27 0.89 -6.78 23.23
C SER A 27 0.47 -5.57 22.41
N ILE A 28 0.32 -4.43 23.07
CA ILE A 28 -0.03 -3.14 22.48
C ILE A 28 0.82 -2.00 23.08
N GLY A 29 1.29 -1.10 22.22
CA GLY A 29 1.95 0.13 22.63
C GLY A 29 0.94 1.23 22.89
N VAL A 30 0.96 1.83 24.09
CA VAL A 30 0.13 3.00 24.45
C VAL A 30 0.99 4.25 24.43
N ALA A 31 0.74 5.13 23.47
CA ALA A 31 1.52 6.33 23.24
C ALA A 31 1.38 7.33 24.40
N SER A 32 2.52 7.79 24.93
CA SER A 32 2.58 9.03 25.73
C SER A 32 3.01 10.23 24.88
N THR A 33 3.63 9.97 23.73
CA THR A 33 3.93 10.96 22.69
C THR A 33 3.60 10.37 21.33
N ALA A 34 2.98 11.16 20.47
CA ALA A 34 2.62 10.78 19.11
C ALA A 34 2.68 12.00 18.18
N LYS A 35 3.11 11.79 16.94
CA LYS A 35 3.16 12.79 15.87
C LYS A 35 2.78 12.13 14.54
N GLY A 36 1.92 12.79 13.77
CA GLY A 36 1.48 12.31 12.44
C GLY A 36 0.30 11.34 12.51
N PHE A 37 -0.50 11.40 13.57
CA PHE A 37 -1.67 10.54 13.82
C PHE A 37 -2.96 11.36 14.01
N ASP A 38 -3.04 12.54 13.40
CA ASP A 38 -4.07 13.53 13.76
C ASP A 38 -5.52 13.08 13.53
N ASN A 39 -5.72 12.07 12.67
CA ASN A 39 -7.04 11.56 12.27
C ASN A 39 -7.29 10.11 12.71
N VAL A 40 -6.42 9.51 13.54
CA VAL A 40 -6.54 8.10 14.00
C VAL A 40 -6.06 7.95 15.44
N ASP A 41 -6.60 6.98 16.17
CA ASP A 41 -6.14 6.69 17.54
C ASP A 41 -4.76 6.01 17.58
N GLY A 42 -4.36 5.33 16.50
CA GLY A 42 -3.10 4.59 16.43
C GLY A 42 -2.97 3.72 15.17
N ILE A 43 -2.12 2.69 15.24
CA ILE A 43 -1.86 1.74 14.15
C ILE A 43 -2.23 0.32 14.58
N LEU A 44 -2.99 -0.39 13.72
CA LEU A 44 -3.07 -1.85 13.76
C LEU A 44 -1.90 -2.43 12.94
N GLY A 45 -0.84 -2.88 13.62
CA GLY A 45 0.38 -3.37 12.96
C GLY A 45 0.19 -4.74 12.29
N LEU A 46 0.19 -4.76 10.96
CA LEU A 46 0.08 -5.97 10.14
C LEU A 46 1.35 -6.30 9.34
N GLY A 47 2.44 -5.55 9.56
CA GLY A 47 3.75 -5.86 9.01
C GLY A 47 4.37 -7.13 9.63
N PRO A 48 5.40 -7.72 9.02
CA PRO A 48 6.11 -8.86 9.60
C PRO A 48 6.60 -8.57 11.02
N ALA A 49 6.51 -9.57 11.92
CA ALA A 49 6.90 -9.43 13.32
C ALA A 49 8.37 -9.00 13.50
N GLU A 50 9.25 -9.30 12.55
CA GLU A 50 10.65 -8.85 12.56
C GLU A 50 10.80 -7.32 12.67
N LEU A 51 9.83 -6.53 12.17
CA LEU A 51 9.84 -5.07 12.29
C LEU A 51 9.65 -4.56 13.73
N THR A 52 9.19 -5.43 14.63
CA THR A 52 9.00 -5.08 16.05
C THR A 52 10.28 -5.26 16.87
N LYS A 53 11.30 -5.94 16.33
CA LYS A 53 12.57 -6.13 17.01
C LYS A 53 13.26 -4.79 17.27
N GLY A 54 13.75 -4.59 18.49
CA GLY A 54 14.40 -3.33 18.89
C GLY A 54 13.43 -2.17 19.16
N THR A 55 12.11 -2.40 19.16
CA THR A 55 11.12 -1.36 19.49
C THR A 55 10.86 -1.23 21.00
N LEU A 56 11.26 -2.22 21.81
CA LEU A 56 11.16 -2.19 23.26
C LEU A 56 12.44 -1.64 23.92
N SER A 57 12.29 -1.02 25.09
CA SER A 57 13.40 -0.57 25.92
C SER A 57 13.18 -0.99 27.38
N PRO A 58 14.10 -1.76 28.00
CA PRO A 58 15.33 -2.30 27.42
C PRO A 58 15.08 -3.28 26.26
N ASP A 59 15.94 -3.21 25.23
CA ASP A 59 15.87 -4.13 24.10
C ASP A 59 16.43 -5.50 24.51
N ASN A 60 15.61 -6.53 24.40
CA ASN A 60 15.97 -7.92 24.68
C ASN A 60 16.24 -8.73 23.41
N GLY A 61 16.12 -8.11 22.22
CA GLY A 61 16.29 -8.76 20.92
C GLY A 61 15.10 -9.61 20.47
N ASP A 62 14.02 -9.64 21.25
CA ASP A 62 12.80 -10.39 20.93
C ASP A 62 11.89 -9.60 19.97
N THR A 63 11.01 -10.33 19.27
CA THR A 63 9.90 -9.74 18.52
C THR A 63 8.64 -9.70 19.37
N ILE A 64 7.75 -8.77 19.05
CA ILE A 64 6.40 -8.65 19.57
C ILE A 64 5.45 -9.38 18.60
N PRO A 65 4.73 -10.44 19.03
CA PRO A 65 3.76 -11.11 18.17
C PRO A 65 2.68 -10.17 17.67
N THR A 66 2.46 -10.14 16.35
CA THR A 66 1.39 -9.36 15.73
C THR A 66 0.01 -9.93 16.06
N VAL A 67 -1.05 -9.17 15.80
CA VAL A 67 -2.43 -9.65 15.95
C VAL A 67 -2.68 -10.94 15.16
N VAL A 68 -2.09 -11.10 13.98
CA VAL A 68 -2.23 -12.33 13.16
C VAL A 68 -1.51 -13.51 13.81
N ASN A 69 -0.34 -13.28 14.42
CA ASN A 69 0.37 -14.31 15.16
C ASN A 69 -0.44 -14.76 16.38
N THR A 70 -1.01 -13.81 17.12
CA THR A 70 -1.84 -14.07 18.29
C THR A 70 -3.13 -14.81 17.93
N MET A 71 -3.87 -14.36 16.91
CA MET A 71 -5.07 -15.06 16.41
C MET A 71 -4.77 -16.51 16.06
N PHE A 72 -3.66 -16.77 15.35
CA PHE A 72 -3.29 -18.12 14.97
C PHE A 72 -2.90 -18.98 16.17
N THR A 73 -2.08 -18.44 17.09
CA THR A 73 -1.63 -19.15 18.29
C THR A 73 -2.80 -19.48 19.22
N GLN A 74 -3.85 -18.65 19.23
CA GLN A 74 -5.07 -18.87 20.01
C GLN A 74 -6.12 -19.70 19.26
N ASN A 75 -5.80 -20.23 18.08
CA ASN A 75 -6.68 -21.02 17.21
C ASN A 75 -7.95 -20.27 16.76
N SER A 76 -7.93 -18.93 16.74
CA SER A 76 -9.02 -18.09 16.21
C SER A 76 -9.07 -18.09 14.68
N ILE A 77 -7.95 -18.39 14.03
CA ILE A 77 -7.84 -18.54 12.57
C ILE A 77 -7.06 -19.81 12.22
N GLY A 78 -7.42 -20.46 11.11
CA GLY A 78 -6.80 -21.71 10.66
C GLY A 78 -5.47 -21.55 9.92
N ALA A 79 -5.12 -20.33 9.50
CA ALA A 79 -3.88 -20.04 8.78
C ALA A 79 -3.39 -18.61 9.08
N GLN A 80 -2.08 -18.38 9.05
CA GLN A 80 -1.47 -17.04 9.15
C GLN A 80 -1.50 -16.34 7.79
N VAL A 81 -2.69 -16.19 7.24
CA VAL A 81 -2.94 -15.51 5.96
C VAL A 81 -4.01 -14.46 6.19
N PHE A 82 -3.88 -13.31 5.57
CA PHE A 82 -4.96 -12.33 5.50
C PHE A 82 -5.03 -11.65 4.15
N GLY A 83 -6.24 -11.28 3.75
CA GLY A 83 -6.52 -10.49 2.56
C GLY A 83 -6.92 -9.07 2.92
N ILE A 84 -6.51 -8.09 2.12
CA ILE A 84 -6.97 -6.70 2.21
C ILE A 84 -7.67 -6.31 0.91
N SER A 85 -8.91 -5.85 1.05
CA SER A 85 -9.70 -5.20 0.00
C SER A 85 -9.84 -3.72 0.34
N PHE A 86 -9.33 -2.85 -0.52
CA PHE A 86 -9.77 -1.46 -0.59
C PHE A 86 -10.53 -1.24 -1.88
N GLU A 87 -11.38 -0.23 -1.90
CA GLU A 87 -12.16 0.16 -3.07
C GLU A 87 -11.99 1.68 -3.28
N PRO A 88 -12.03 2.18 -4.52
CA PRO A 88 -11.94 3.60 -4.80
C PRO A 88 -13.03 4.37 -4.05
N ILE A 89 -12.66 5.49 -3.45
CA ILE A 89 -13.62 6.32 -2.73
C ILE A 89 -14.47 7.13 -3.70
N THR A 90 -15.79 7.11 -3.49
CA THR A 90 -16.76 7.86 -4.29
C THR A 90 -17.48 8.94 -3.47
N SER A 91 -17.41 8.84 -2.14
CA SER A 91 -17.96 9.83 -1.22
C SER A 91 -17.20 11.15 -1.29
N SER A 92 -17.91 12.27 -1.47
CA SER A 92 -17.32 13.61 -1.56
C SER A 92 -16.77 14.17 -0.23
N ASN A 93 -17.04 13.50 0.90
CA ASN A 93 -16.50 13.90 2.20
C ASN A 93 -15.18 13.19 2.55
N GLY A 94 -14.66 12.35 1.66
CA GLY A 94 -13.40 11.61 1.88
C GLY A 94 -13.51 10.47 2.89
N THR A 95 -14.73 10.12 3.34
CA THR A 95 -14.97 8.98 4.26
C THR A 95 -16.00 8.03 3.66
N GLN A 96 -15.63 6.76 3.53
CA GLN A 96 -16.49 5.69 3.07
C GLN A 96 -16.07 4.36 3.71
N MET A 97 -17.01 3.59 4.25
CA MET A 97 -16.74 2.25 4.77
C MET A 97 -16.92 1.23 3.64
N ASN A 98 -15.88 1.07 2.83
CA ASN A 98 -15.84 0.17 1.67
C ASN A 98 -14.66 -0.82 1.69
N GLY A 99 -13.76 -0.71 2.68
CA GLY A 99 -12.64 -1.64 2.86
C GLY A 99 -12.99 -2.85 3.71
N GLU A 100 -12.22 -3.93 3.56
CA GLU A 100 -12.35 -5.15 4.37
C GLU A 100 -10.99 -5.83 4.56
N ILE A 101 -10.78 -6.41 5.75
CA ILE A 101 -9.65 -7.31 6.04
C ILE A 101 -10.21 -8.67 6.43
N SER A 102 -9.80 -9.70 5.71
CA SER A 102 -10.16 -11.09 5.99
C SER A 102 -8.98 -11.80 6.66
N PHE A 103 -9.13 -12.22 7.92
CA PHE A 103 -8.10 -12.99 8.64
C PHE A 103 -8.33 -14.51 8.51
N GLY A 104 -7.25 -15.28 8.40
CA GLY A 104 -7.30 -16.74 8.27
C GLY A 104 -7.38 -17.26 6.84
N GLY A 105 -7.53 -16.37 5.86
CA GLY A 105 -7.72 -16.74 4.46
C GLY A 105 -7.93 -15.52 3.57
N VAL A 106 -8.58 -15.75 2.44
CA VAL A 106 -8.91 -14.73 1.42
C VAL A 106 -10.42 -14.71 1.23
N ASP A 107 -10.98 -13.56 0.87
CA ASP A 107 -12.37 -13.47 0.43
C ASP A 107 -12.45 -13.41 -1.10
N SER A 108 -12.94 -14.49 -1.70
CA SER A 108 -13.17 -14.59 -3.15
C SER A 108 -14.23 -13.63 -3.69
N SER A 109 -15.06 -13.02 -2.82
CA SER A 109 -16.03 -12.01 -3.25
C SER A 109 -15.39 -10.67 -3.61
N LYS A 110 -14.15 -10.42 -3.16
CA LYS A 110 -13.45 -9.13 -3.30
C LYS A 110 -12.50 -9.05 -4.48
N TYR A 111 -12.26 -10.15 -5.18
CA TYR A 111 -11.35 -10.19 -6.32
C TYR A 111 -11.94 -10.97 -7.50
N THR A 112 -11.30 -10.80 -8.64
CA THR A 112 -11.66 -11.42 -9.92
C THR A 112 -10.47 -12.20 -10.45
N GLY A 113 -10.74 -13.27 -11.19
CA GLY A 113 -9.71 -14.14 -11.74
C GLY A 113 -8.90 -14.87 -10.66
N GLU A 114 -7.63 -15.17 -10.99
CA GLU A 114 -6.73 -15.91 -10.10
C GLU A 114 -5.77 -14.98 -9.36
N ILE A 115 -5.44 -15.39 -8.13
CA ILE A 115 -4.41 -14.73 -7.31
C ILE A 115 -3.03 -15.15 -7.81
N THR A 116 -2.25 -14.17 -8.27
CA THR A 116 -0.83 -14.36 -8.60
C THR A 116 0.01 -14.14 -7.36
N TYR A 117 0.69 -15.19 -6.91
CA TYR A 117 1.60 -15.12 -5.77
C TYR A 117 3.03 -14.84 -6.22
N THR A 118 3.77 -14.08 -5.43
CA THR A 118 5.21 -13.83 -5.54
C THR A 118 5.86 -14.02 -4.16
N PRO A 119 7.05 -14.63 -4.06
CA PRO A 119 7.75 -14.71 -2.78
C PRO A 119 8.08 -13.31 -2.24
N ILE A 120 8.27 -13.20 -0.92
CA ILE A 120 8.91 -12.02 -0.36
C ILE A 120 10.31 -11.89 -0.96
N THR A 121 10.67 -10.70 -1.42
CA THR A 121 11.99 -10.41 -1.98
C THR A 121 13.09 -10.79 -0.99
N SER A 122 14.24 -11.26 -1.50
CA SER A 122 15.44 -11.44 -0.68
C SER A 122 16.22 -10.14 -0.45
N THR A 123 15.86 -9.07 -1.15
CA THR A 123 16.60 -7.80 -1.16
C THR A 123 16.28 -6.97 0.08
N SER A 124 17.30 -6.63 0.86
CA SER A 124 17.18 -5.74 2.01
C SER A 124 17.26 -4.26 1.57
N PRO A 125 16.50 -3.33 2.19
CA PRO A 125 15.64 -3.55 3.35
C PRO A 125 14.21 -4.02 3.03
N ALA A 126 13.76 -4.06 1.77
CA ALA A 126 12.38 -4.45 1.46
C ALA A 126 11.98 -5.83 2.00
N SER A 127 12.92 -6.77 2.10
CA SER A 127 12.72 -8.13 2.61
C SER A 127 12.26 -8.22 4.07
N THR A 128 12.37 -7.15 4.85
CA THR A 128 11.86 -7.10 6.24
C THR A 128 10.39 -6.69 6.33
N PHE A 129 9.81 -6.21 5.22
CA PHE A 129 8.41 -5.81 5.10
C PHE A 129 7.62 -6.82 4.27
N TRP A 130 6.44 -6.43 3.81
CA TRP A 130 5.73 -7.07 2.70
C TRP A 130 6.37 -6.71 1.35
N GLY A 131 7.64 -7.08 1.22
CA GLY A 131 8.50 -6.73 0.09
C GLY A 131 8.38 -7.69 -1.08
N ILE A 132 8.38 -7.16 -2.30
CA ILE A 132 8.30 -7.93 -3.55
C ILE A 132 9.30 -7.40 -4.57
N ASP A 133 9.65 -8.24 -5.55
CA ASP A 133 10.34 -7.80 -6.76
C ASP A 133 9.31 -7.50 -7.86
N ALA A 134 9.45 -6.35 -8.52
CA ALA A 134 8.60 -5.94 -9.63
C ALA A 134 9.36 -5.00 -10.58
N TYR A 135 8.81 -4.83 -11.78
CA TYR A 135 9.19 -3.75 -12.70
C TYR A 135 7.93 -3.05 -13.23
N ALA A 136 8.07 -1.82 -13.72
CA ALA A 136 6.94 -1.05 -14.22
C ALA A 136 7.17 -0.47 -15.63
N THR A 137 6.14 -0.56 -16.48
CA THR A 137 6.13 0.01 -17.83
C THR A 137 4.96 0.97 -18.00
N TYR A 138 5.18 2.09 -18.70
CA TYR A 138 4.15 3.06 -19.04
C TYR A 138 3.60 2.79 -20.43
N GLY A 139 2.42 2.17 -20.51
CA GLY A 139 1.80 1.74 -21.73
C GLY A 139 0.76 0.65 -21.53
N THR A 140 0.53 -0.17 -22.55
CA THR A 140 -0.38 -1.33 -22.51
C THR A 140 0.40 -2.61 -22.75
N GLU A 141 -0.16 -3.77 -22.42
CA GLU A 141 0.49 -5.05 -22.75
C GLU A 141 0.67 -5.25 -24.26
N ALA A 142 -0.30 -4.80 -25.06
CA ALA A 142 -0.25 -4.91 -26.52
C ALA A 142 0.77 -3.93 -27.15
N GLU A 143 0.97 -2.77 -26.53
CA GLU A 143 1.90 -1.74 -26.99
C GLU A 143 2.80 -1.29 -25.82
N PRO A 144 3.81 -2.10 -25.45
CA PRO A 144 4.69 -1.75 -24.33
C PRO A 144 5.36 -0.41 -24.62
N GLY A 145 5.15 0.56 -23.73
CA GLY A 145 5.83 1.85 -23.83
C GLY A 145 7.13 1.86 -23.03
N THR A 146 7.43 2.98 -22.41
CA THR A 146 8.71 3.21 -21.72
C THR A 146 8.78 2.42 -20.42
N THR A 147 9.91 1.76 -20.15
CA THR A 147 10.21 1.24 -18.80
C THR A 147 10.41 2.39 -17.83
N ILE A 148 9.52 2.50 -16.85
CA ILE A 148 9.58 3.51 -15.79
C ILE A 148 10.46 3.02 -14.65
N LEU A 149 10.26 1.79 -14.22
CA LEU A 149 11.00 1.16 -13.14
C LEU A 149 11.58 -0.17 -13.66
N PRO A 150 12.91 -0.31 -13.77
CA PRO A 150 13.54 -1.62 -14.01
C PRO A 150 13.22 -2.61 -12.88
N SER A 151 13.46 -3.91 -13.11
CA SER A 151 13.23 -4.93 -12.08
C SER A 151 14.03 -4.62 -10.83
N THR A 152 13.33 -4.41 -9.72
CA THR A 152 13.91 -4.08 -8.42
C THR A 152 12.98 -4.49 -7.28
N ALA A 153 13.43 -4.28 -6.05
CA ALA A 153 12.68 -4.57 -4.83
C ALA A 153 11.97 -3.32 -4.29
N GLY A 154 10.78 -3.53 -3.74
CA GLY A 154 9.98 -2.52 -3.05
C GLY A 154 8.95 -3.18 -2.15
N ILE A 155 8.02 -2.42 -1.58
CA ILE A 155 7.05 -2.93 -0.60
C ILE A 155 5.61 -2.63 -0.98
N VAL A 156 4.68 -3.41 -0.46
CA VAL A 156 3.24 -3.11 -0.45
C VAL A 156 2.87 -2.63 0.94
N ASP A 157 2.25 -1.46 1.06
CA ASP A 157 2.03 -0.82 2.35
C ASP A 157 0.70 -0.07 2.42
N SER A 158 -0.25 -0.62 3.17
CA SER A 158 -1.55 0.03 3.41
C SER A 158 -1.44 1.31 4.26
N GLY A 159 -0.33 1.52 4.96
CA GLY A 159 -0.05 2.74 5.73
C GLY A 159 0.51 3.89 4.90
N THR A 160 0.89 3.64 3.65
CA THR A 160 1.32 4.66 2.70
C THR A 160 0.16 4.99 1.78
N THR A 161 -0.25 6.27 1.70
CA THR A 161 -1.38 6.67 0.83
C THR A 161 -1.04 6.51 -0.66
N LEU A 162 0.09 7.06 -1.09
CA LEU A 162 0.45 7.26 -2.51
C LEU A 162 1.22 6.08 -3.12
N LEU A 163 1.37 6.10 -4.44
CA LEU A 163 2.29 5.24 -5.15
C LEU A 163 3.66 5.91 -5.20
N LEU A 164 4.65 5.40 -4.46
CA LEU A 164 5.98 6.00 -4.42
C LEU A 164 6.96 5.25 -5.32
N LEU A 165 7.74 6.00 -6.09
CA LEU A 165 8.80 5.47 -6.95
C LEU A 165 10.15 6.12 -6.58
N ALA A 166 11.24 5.36 -6.69
CA ALA A 166 12.59 5.90 -6.61
C ALA A 166 12.76 7.11 -7.55
N SER A 167 13.58 8.08 -7.15
CA SER A 167 13.62 9.40 -7.79
C SER A 167 13.93 9.34 -9.29
N ASP A 168 14.79 8.43 -9.73
CA ASP A 168 15.09 8.24 -11.16
C ASP A 168 13.93 7.61 -11.94
N ALA A 169 13.15 6.72 -11.32
CA ALA A 169 11.93 6.17 -11.92
C ALA A 169 10.78 7.20 -11.92
N TYR A 170 10.65 7.98 -10.85
CA TYR A 170 9.73 9.11 -10.76
C TYR A 170 10.00 10.13 -11.88
N GLU A 171 11.26 10.53 -12.11
CA GLU A 171 11.59 11.47 -13.19
C GLU A 171 11.31 10.91 -14.60
N ARG A 172 11.47 9.59 -14.81
CA ARG A 172 11.03 8.93 -16.06
C ARG A 172 9.51 9.02 -16.22
N PHE A 173 8.76 8.82 -15.14
CA PHE A 173 7.30 8.94 -15.16
C PHE A 173 6.85 10.39 -15.42
N VAL A 174 7.48 11.38 -14.78
CA VAL A 174 7.25 12.81 -15.04
C VAL A 174 7.51 13.13 -16.51
N THR A 175 8.64 12.67 -17.06
CA THR A 175 9.00 12.88 -18.47
C THR A 175 8.00 12.22 -19.42
N ALA A 176 7.57 10.99 -19.13
CA ALA A 176 6.63 10.23 -19.98
C ALA A 176 5.22 10.84 -20.00
N THR A 177 4.79 11.44 -18.90
CA THR A 177 3.46 12.06 -18.77
C THR A 177 3.44 13.55 -19.13
N GLY A 178 4.59 14.22 -19.07
CA GLY A 178 4.70 15.67 -19.16
C GLY A 178 4.09 16.40 -17.96
N ALA A 179 3.80 15.69 -16.86
CA ALA A 179 3.21 16.28 -15.67
C ALA A 179 4.14 17.30 -15.02
N VAL A 180 3.57 18.28 -14.31
CA VAL A 180 4.33 19.32 -13.61
C VAL A 180 3.98 19.33 -12.13
N HIS A 181 4.98 19.55 -11.29
CA HIS A 181 4.78 19.62 -9.84
C HIS A 181 3.91 20.83 -9.47
N ASP A 182 2.81 20.58 -8.77
CA ASP A 182 1.94 21.59 -8.20
C ASP A 182 2.36 21.87 -6.75
N GLN A 183 2.77 23.10 -6.47
CA GLN A 183 3.27 23.48 -5.14
C GLN A 183 2.19 23.47 -4.05
N THR A 184 0.92 23.60 -4.43
CA THR A 184 -0.19 23.69 -3.47
C THR A 184 -0.53 22.33 -2.88
N THR A 185 -0.63 21.33 -3.75
CA THR A 185 -0.94 19.95 -3.39
C THR A 185 0.30 19.12 -3.06
N GLY A 186 1.47 19.51 -3.56
CA GLY A 186 2.69 18.70 -3.51
C GLY A 186 2.64 17.47 -4.43
N LEU A 187 1.64 17.36 -5.30
CA LEU A 187 1.47 16.29 -6.27
C LEU A 187 1.85 16.76 -7.68
N LEU A 188 1.97 15.82 -8.61
CA LEU A 188 2.05 16.11 -10.03
C LEU A 188 0.68 16.53 -10.55
N SER A 189 0.64 17.48 -11.48
CA SER A 189 -0.58 17.96 -12.12
C SER A 189 -0.52 17.78 -13.63
N LEU A 190 -1.69 17.52 -14.23
CA LEU A 190 -1.89 17.40 -15.67
C LEU A 190 -2.85 18.48 -16.18
N THR A 191 -2.64 18.87 -17.44
CA THR A 191 -3.69 19.51 -18.24
C THR A 191 -4.73 18.49 -18.71
N PRO A 192 -5.96 18.90 -19.07
CA PRO A 192 -6.95 17.99 -19.66
C PRO A 192 -6.42 17.23 -20.87
N SER A 193 -5.71 17.92 -21.77
CA SER A 193 -5.13 17.27 -22.96
C SER A 193 -4.05 16.23 -22.60
N GLN A 194 -3.27 16.43 -21.54
CA GLN A 194 -2.31 15.41 -21.09
C GLN A 194 -3.02 14.23 -20.45
N PHE A 195 -4.10 14.47 -19.70
CA PHE A 195 -4.92 13.40 -19.12
C PHE A 195 -5.59 12.56 -20.21
N ASP A 196 -6.14 13.17 -21.25
CA ASP A 196 -6.74 12.46 -22.39
C ASP A 196 -5.75 11.55 -23.13
N ASN A 197 -4.45 11.86 -23.05
CA ASN A 197 -3.36 11.07 -23.64
C ASN A 197 -2.60 10.22 -22.61
N LEU A 198 -3.02 10.24 -21.34
CA LEU A 198 -2.35 9.50 -20.28
C LEU A 198 -2.52 8.00 -20.55
N ARG A 199 -1.41 7.27 -20.54
CA ARG A 199 -1.38 5.81 -20.69
C ARG A 199 -1.35 5.12 -19.32
N PRO A 200 -1.75 3.84 -19.23
CA PRO A 200 -1.65 3.08 -17.99
C PRO A 200 -0.21 2.88 -17.52
N LEU A 201 -0.05 2.66 -16.21
CA LEU A 201 1.20 2.19 -15.61
C LEU A 201 1.00 0.73 -15.18
N LEU A 202 1.78 -0.17 -15.77
CA LEU A 202 1.68 -1.62 -15.54
C LEU A 202 2.79 -2.06 -14.58
N PHE A 203 2.43 -2.62 -13.43
CA PHE A 203 3.36 -3.32 -12.55
C PHE A 203 3.39 -4.79 -12.88
N HIS A 204 4.56 -5.30 -13.28
CA HIS A 204 4.76 -6.70 -13.61
C HIS A 204 5.27 -7.44 -12.40
N ILE A 205 4.43 -8.30 -11.84
CA ILE A 205 4.69 -9.05 -10.61
C ILE A 205 4.58 -10.53 -10.93
N ASN A 206 5.70 -11.26 -10.75
CA ASN A 206 5.81 -12.69 -11.08
C ASN A 206 5.24 -13.06 -12.46
N GLY A 207 5.54 -12.24 -13.48
CA GLY A 207 5.16 -12.46 -14.87
C GLY A 207 3.73 -12.04 -15.25
N LYS A 208 2.92 -11.52 -14.31
CA LYS A 208 1.59 -10.95 -14.61
C LYS A 208 1.64 -9.43 -14.48
N ALA A 209 1.01 -8.72 -15.42
CA ALA A 209 0.84 -7.27 -15.32
C ALA A 209 -0.40 -6.91 -14.50
N PHE A 210 -0.23 -5.93 -13.61
CA PHE A 210 -1.29 -5.30 -12.85
C PHE A 210 -1.38 -3.83 -13.27
N GLU A 211 -2.53 -3.47 -13.84
CA GLU A 211 -2.73 -2.18 -14.49
C GLU A 211 -3.26 -1.12 -13.53
N MET A 212 -2.52 0.00 -13.45
CA MET A 212 -3.06 1.28 -12.99
C MET A 212 -3.53 2.05 -14.22
N THR A 213 -4.84 2.04 -14.47
CA THR A 213 -5.48 2.79 -15.55
C THR A 213 -5.22 4.30 -15.42
N PRO A 214 -5.43 5.11 -16.47
CA PRO A 214 -5.33 6.57 -16.36
C PRO A 214 -6.17 7.16 -15.22
N ASN A 215 -7.37 6.60 -14.96
CA ASN A 215 -8.19 7.04 -13.82
C ASN A 215 -7.62 6.58 -12.46
N ALA A 216 -7.05 5.38 -12.39
CA ALA A 216 -6.37 4.91 -11.18
C ALA A 216 -5.09 5.70 -10.84
N LEU A 217 -4.50 6.37 -11.82
CA LEU A 217 -3.31 7.22 -11.63
C LEU A 217 -3.62 8.63 -11.12
N ILE A 218 -4.90 9.02 -11.02
CA ILE A 218 -5.29 10.35 -10.53
C ILE A 218 -5.93 10.28 -9.15
N TRP A 219 -5.75 11.36 -8.39
CA TRP A 219 -6.47 11.62 -7.16
C TRP A 219 -7.97 11.79 -7.47
N PRO A 220 -8.89 11.30 -6.62
CA PRO A 220 -10.32 11.51 -6.82
C PRO A 220 -10.64 13.00 -6.87
N ARG A 221 -11.08 13.50 -8.03
CA ARG A 221 -11.25 14.94 -8.30
C ARG A 221 -12.30 15.58 -7.42
N SER A 222 -13.32 14.81 -7.02
CA SER A 222 -14.33 15.22 -6.03
C SER A 222 -13.72 15.55 -4.66
N LEU A 223 -12.50 15.06 -4.38
CA LEU A 223 -11.75 15.27 -3.15
C LEU A 223 -10.54 16.20 -3.32
N ASN A 224 -10.38 16.87 -4.46
CA ASN A 224 -9.22 17.76 -4.70
C ASN A 224 -9.06 18.81 -3.60
N THR A 225 -10.15 19.34 -3.06
CA THR A 225 -10.09 20.36 -2.01
C THR A 225 -9.50 19.84 -0.70
N LEU A 226 -9.55 18.53 -0.43
CA LEU A 226 -8.95 17.93 0.76
C LEU A 226 -7.42 17.95 0.73
N ILE A 227 -6.82 17.99 -0.46
CA ILE A 227 -5.38 18.11 -0.66
C ILE A 227 -4.96 19.55 -1.01
N GLY A 228 -5.87 20.53 -0.87
CA GLY A 228 -5.63 21.93 -1.24
C GLY A 228 -5.66 22.20 -2.76
N GLY A 229 -6.06 21.21 -3.57
CA GLY A 229 -6.14 21.33 -5.02
C GLY A 229 -7.37 22.11 -5.50
N ARG A 230 -7.34 22.50 -6.78
CA ARG A 230 -8.48 23.13 -7.45
C ARG A 230 -9.55 22.09 -7.78
N THR A 231 -10.81 22.49 -7.79
CA THR A 231 -11.94 21.60 -8.11
C THR A 231 -11.88 20.99 -9.51
N ASP A 232 -11.29 21.70 -10.47
CA ASP A 232 -11.09 21.26 -11.86
C ASP A 232 -9.69 20.69 -12.13
N GLY A 233 -8.85 20.58 -11.10
CA GLY A 233 -7.49 20.08 -11.20
C GLY A 233 -7.44 18.57 -11.45
N ILE A 234 -6.37 18.12 -12.12
CA ILE A 234 -6.07 16.70 -12.33
C ILE A 234 -4.71 16.45 -11.70
N TYR A 235 -4.69 15.72 -10.58
CA TYR A 235 -3.49 15.47 -9.79
C TYR A 235 -3.14 14.00 -9.80
N LEU A 236 -1.87 13.64 -10.02
CA LEU A 236 -1.43 12.24 -10.03
C LEU A 236 -1.09 11.75 -8.63
N ILE A 237 -1.36 10.47 -8.36
CA ILE A 237 -1.06 9.82 -7.08
C ILE A 237 0.37 9.25 -7.01
N VAL A 238 1.18 9.45 -8.05
CA VAL A 238 2.58 9.03 -8.10
C VAL A 238 3.46 10.09 -7.44
N GLN A 239 4.31 9.68 -6.51
CA GLN A 239 5.19 10.56 -5.74
C GLN A 239 6.63 10.04 -5.71
N ASP A 240 7.57 10.96 -5.51
CA ASP A 240 8.99 10.66 -5.38
C ASP A 240 9.31 10.11 -3.98
N LEU A 241 9.93 8.92 -3.93
CA LEU A 241 10.42 8.26 -2.72
C LEU A 241 11.60 9.00 -2.06
N LYS A 242 12.22 9.95 -2.77
CA LYS A 242 13.37 10.76 -2.35
C LYS A 242 14.68 9.98 -2.20
N THR A 243 14.77 8.82 -2.83
CA THR A 243 15.96 7.99 -2.94
C THR A 243 16.10 7.46 -4.36
N LEU A 244 17.34 7.34 -4.85
CA LEU A 244 17.60 6.71 -6.16
C LEU A 244 17.36 5.20 -6.09
N SER A 245 17.13 4.57 -7.24
CA SER A 245 17.04 3.11 -7.35
C SER A 245 18.35 2.42 -6.95
N GLY A 246 18.26 1.12 -6.63
CA GLY A 246 19.38 0.30 -6.17
C GLY A 246 19.65 0.39 -4.67
N GLN A 247 18.75 0.96 -3.87
CA GLN A 247 18.88 1.00 -2.40
C GLN A 247 18.18 -0.19 -1.72
N GLY A 248 17.52 -1.05 -2.51
CA GLY A 248 16.85 -2.26 -2.05
C GLY A 248 15.44 -2.02 -1.51
N LEU A 249 14.94 -0.78 -1.60
CA LEU A 249 13.55 -0.39 -1.45
C LEU A 249 13.34 0.81 -2.37
N ASP A 250 12.89 0.52 -3.59
CA ASP A 250 12.86 1.47 -4.69
C ASP A 250 11.42 1.85 -5.11
N PHE A 251 10.41 1.25 -4.48
CA PHE A 251 9.02 1.63 -4.64
C PHE A 251 8.18 1.25 -3.42
N ILE A 252 7.04 1.93 -3.27
CA ILE A 252 5.99 1.57 -2.32
C ILE A 252 4.66 1.56 -3.06
N LEU A 253 4.03 0.38 -3.15
CA LEU A 253 2.66 0.22 -3.63
C LEU A 253 1.71 0.51 -2.46
N GLY A 254 1.29 1.77 -2.35
CA GLY A 254 0.43 2.25 -1.28
C GLY A 254 -1.05 1.90 -1.42
N GLN A 255 -1.87 2.49 -0.55
CA GLN A 255 -3.33 2.36 -0.52
C GLN A 255 -3.96 2.57 -1.90
N VAL A 256 -3.58 3.60 -2.66
CA VAL A 256 -4.17 3.88 -3.99
C VAL A 256 -3.97 2.75 -5.01
N PHE A 257 -2.88 1.96 -4.89
CA PHE A 257 -2.70 0.74 -5.69
C PHE A 257 -3.62 -0.38 -5.19
N MET A 258 -3.71 -0.53 -3.86
CA MET A 258 -4.54 -1.54 -3.20
C MET A 258 -6.05 -1.28 -3.35
N GLU A 259 -6.49 -0.06 -3.64
CA GLU A 259 -7.86 0.28 -4.03
C GLU A 259 -8.26 -0.35 -5.37
N ARG A 260 -7.28 -0.67 -6.22
CA ARG A 260 -7.49 -1.27 -7.54
C ARG A 260 -7.19 -2.76 -7.57
N ILE A 261 -6.30 -3.23 -6.69
CA ILE A 261 -5.75 -4.58 -6.68
C ILE A 261 -5.93 -5.19 -5.29
N TYR A 262 -6.59 -6.35 -5.22
CA TYR A 262 -6.74 -7.11 -3.98
C TYR A 262 -5.41 -7.73 -3.56
N THR A 263 -5.09 -7.68 -2.27
CA THR A 263 -3.78 -8.09 -1.76
C THR A 263 -3.82 -9.24 -0.73
N VAL A 264 -2.98 -10.21 -1.04
CA VAL A 264 -2.57 -11.45 -0.39
C VAL A 264 -1.43 -11.38 0.63
N HIS A 265 -1.61 -11.46 1.95
CA HIS A 265 -0.49 -11.49 2.89
C HIS A 265 -0.37 -12.87 3.54
N ASP A 266 0.53 -13.71 3.04
CA ASP A 266 0.69 -15.11 3.46
C ASP A 266 2.00 -15.26 4.27
N ILE A 267 1.88 -15.12 5.60
CA ILE A 267 3.00 -15.17 6.54
C ILE A 267 3.63 -16.57 6.52
N ALA A 268 2.79 -17.61 6.52
CA ALA A 268 3.23 -19.00 6.60
C ALA A 268 4.12 -19.40 5.40
N LYS A 269 3.79 -18.92 4.21
CA LYS A 269 4.55 -19.21 2.98
C LYS A 269 5.51 -18.10 2.56
N LYS A 270 5.64 -17.02 3.34
CA LYS A 270 6.49 -15.85 3.04
C LYS A 270 6.30 -15.37 1.60
N ARG A 271 5.06 -15.02 1.26
CA ARG A 271 4.69 -14.56 -0.09
C ARG A 271 3.57 -13.55 -0.06
N MET A 272 3.54 -12.71 -1.08
CA MET A 272 2.45 -11.79 -1.38
C MET A 272 1.59 -12.34 -2.53
N GLY A 273 0.30 -12.04 -2.54
CA GLY A 273 -0.64 -12.39 -3.59
C GLY A 273 -1.36 -11.17 -4.16
N PHE A 274 -1.70 -11.20 -5.44
CA PHE A 274 -2.33 -10.08 -6.14
C PHE A 274 -3.42 -10.57 -7.09
N ALA A 275 -4.56 -9.88 -7.11
CA ALA A 275 -5.65 -10.15 -8.04
C ALA A 275 -6.36 -8.85 -8.44
N THR A 276 -6.88 -8.80 -9.66
CA THR A 276 -7.76 -7.71 -10.09
C THR A 276 -9.05 -7.74 -9.26
N THR A 277 -9.73 -6.61 -9.15
CA THR A 277 -11.02 -6.47 -8.45
C THR A 277 -12.09 -6.01 -9.44
N PRO A 278 -13.38 -6.02 -9.06
CA PRO A 278 -14.41 -5.35 -9.84
C PRO A 278 -14.12 -3.86 -10.09
N HIS A 279 -13.25 -3.24 -9.28
CA HIS A 279 -12.93 -1.82 -9.29
C HIS A 279 -11.60 -1.46 -9.98
N THR A 280 -10.86 -2.45 -10.51
CA THR A 280 -9.57 -2.22 -11.18
C THR A 280 -9.68 -1.20 -12.31
N HIS A 281 -10.80 -1.23 -13.05
CA HIS A 281 -11.04 -0.35 -14.20
C HIS A 281 -12.10 0.74 -13.96
N ASP A 282 -12.48 0.99 -12.70
CA ASP A 282 -13.41 2.06 -12.36
C ASP A 282 -12.89 3.43 -12.81
N THR A 283 -13.80 4.29 -13.26
CA THR A 283 -13.51 5.65 -13.76
C THR A 283 -14.03 6.73 -12.82
N THR A 284 -14.07 6.44 -11.52
CA THR A 284 -14.69 7.28 -10.48
C THR A 284 -13.82 8.44 -10.00
N ASN A 285 -12.51 8.39 -10.24
CA ASN A 285 -11.59 9.45 -9.80
C ASN A 285 -11.71 10.71 -10.69
#